data_AF-A0A1Q7VKQ2-F1
#
_entry.id   AF-A0A1Q7VKQ2-F1
#
_cell.length_a   1.000
_cell.length_b   1.000
_cell.length_c   1.000
_cell.angle_alpha   90.00
_cell.angle_beta   90.00
_cell.angle_gamma   90.00
#
_symmetry.space_group_name_H-M   'P 1'
#
loop_
_entity.id
_entity.type
_entity.pdbx_description
1 polymer ?
#
loop_
_entity_poly.entity_id
_entity_poly.type
_entity_poly.pdbx_seq_one_letter_code
_entity_poly.pdbx_strand_id
1 'polypeptide(L)'
;MRLGDPTPVPLGQKPRFQLGELLIEKGLITEAQLAEALVERRQRGGLLGETLVRLGFVFEDELARTLAEQAGVPFVNIDAHSVDRYAAGTLRRSLGESLAALPVRFTPEGGLVVAVADPTDETLLPRLQEAISGPIVLMVAAASSIRNTWRSFPQSA
;
A
#
# COMPACT_ATOMS: atom_id res chain seq x y z
N MET A 1 -1.60 -3.44 -54.42
CA MET A 1 -2.41 -2.84 -53.34
C MET A 1 -1.96 -3.49 -52.05
N ARG A 2 -1.38 -2.72 -51.11
CA ARG A 2 -0.91 -3.20 -49.81
C ARG A 2 -2.10 -3.32 -48.86
N LEU A 3 -2.25 -4.46 -48.19
CA LEU A 3 -2.65 -4.50 -46.78
C LEU A 3 -1.53 -5.27 -46.08
N GLY A 4 -0.86 -4.57 -45.17
CA GLY A 4 0.33 -5.08 -44.49
C GLY A 4 0.00 -6.26 -43.60
N ASP A 5 0.97 -7.17 -43.49
CA ASP A 5 0.97 -8.18 -42.45
C ASP A 5 0.84 -7.47 -41.08
N PRO A 6 -0.11 -7.85 -40.22
CA PRO A 6 -0.11 -7.33 -38.85
C PRO A 6 1.20 -7.75 -38.20
N THR A 7 2.01 -6.74 -37.87
CA THR A 7 3.31 -6.86 -37.22
C THR A 7 3.19 -7.62 -35.90
N PRO A 8 4.22 -8.40 -35.51
CA PRO A 8 4.28 -9.00 -34.19
C PRO A 8 4.16 -7.90 -33.13
N VAL A 9 3.14 -7.98 -32.28
CA VAL A 9 3.04 -7.10 -31.11
C VAL A 9 4.14 -7.55 -30.15
N PRO A 10 5.13 -6.71 -29.82
CA PRO A 10 6.05 -7.05 -28.75
C PRO A 10 5.24 -7.10 -27.45
N LEU A 11 5.05 -8.30 -26.88
CA LEU A 11 4.62 -8.46 -25.49
C LEU A 11 5.80 -8.12 -24.57
N GLY A 12 6.21 -6.85 -24.64
CA GLY A 12 7.23 -6.26 -23.80
C GLY A 12 6.60 -5.73 -22.53
N GLN A 13 7.04 -6.29 -21.40
CA GLN A 13 6.71 -5.96 -20.01
C GLN A 13 5.34 -6.48 -19.57
N LYS A 14 5.34 -7.42 -18.62
CA LYS A 14 4.14 -7.76 -17.83
C LYS A 14 3.48 -6.43 -17.43
N PRO A 15 2.21 -6.16 -17.80
CA PRO A 15 1.54 -4.98 -17.30
C PRO A 15 1.59 -5.08 -15.78
N ARG A 16 2.23 -4.09 -15.13
CA ARG A 16 1.93 -3.82 -13.73
C ARG A 16 0.44 -3.55 -13.73
N PHE A 17 -0.37 -4.53 -13.32
CA PHE A 17 -1.81 -4.35 -13.26
C PHE A 17 -2.07 -3.03 -12.54
N GLN A 18 -2.78 -2.12 -13.18
CA GLN A 18 -3.16 -0.89 -12.53
C GLN A 18 -4.13 -1.27 -11.41
N LEU A 19 -3.98 -0.69 -10.22
CA LEU A 19 -4.80 -1.00 -9.06
C LEU A 19 -6.30 -1.12 -9.39
N GLY A 20 -6.81 -0.20 -10.23
CA GLY A 20 -8.21 -0.22 -10.67
C GLY A 20 -8.60 -1.46 -11.49
N GLU A 21 -7.75 -1.91 -12.42
CA GLU A 21 -7.99 -3.10 -13.23
C GLU A 21 -8.00 -4.36 -12.36
N LEU A 22 -7.05 -4.45 -11.41
CA LEU A 22 -6.97 -5.58 -10.48
C LEU A 22 -8.19 -5.64 -9.55
N LEU A 23 -8.70 -4.48 -9.10
CA LEU A 23 -9.92 -4.43 -8.30
C LEU A 23 -11.16 -4.84 -9.10
N ILE A 24 -11.23 -4.51 -10.39
CA ILE A 24 -12.32 -4.96 -11.29
C ILE A 24 -12.22 -6.45 -11.55
N GLU A 25 -11.04 -6.98 -11.85
CA GLU A 25 -10.80 -8.41 -12.09
C GLU A 25 -11.23 -9.25 -10.88
N LYS A 26 -11.01 -8.74 -9.66
CA LYS A 26 -11.42 -9.37 -8.41
C LYS A 26 -12.90 -9.17 -8.05
N GLY A 27 -13.65 -8.43 -8.86
CA GLY A 27 -15.06 -8.13 -8.64
C GLY A 27 -15.33 -7.21 -7.44
N LEU A 28 -14.31 -6.50 -6.95
CA LEU A 28 -14.41 -5.61 -5.80
C LEU A 28 -15.03 -4.26 -6.16
N ILE A 29 -14.81 -3.82 -7.40
CA ILE A 29 -15.42 -2.61 -7.97
C ILE A 29 -15.88 -2.86 -9.41
N THR A 30 -16.77 -2.01 -9.90
CA THR A 30 -17.18 -1.97 -11.31
C THR A 30 -16.38 -0.93 -12.10
N GLU A 31 -16.37 -1.03 -13.43
CA GLU A 31 -15.80 0.01 -14.31
C GLU A 31 -16.41 1.39 -14.05
N ALA A 32 -17.72 1.46 -13.78
CA ALA A 32 -18.42 2.69 -13.48
C ALA A 32 -17.92 3.33 -12.16
N GLN A 33 -17.75 2.53 -11.11
CA GLN A 33 -17.20 2.97 -9.83
C GLN A 33 -15.74 3.44 -9.97
N LEU A 34 -14.94 2.73 -10.78
CA LEU A 34 -13.56 3.17 -11.08
C LEU A 34 -13.55 4.52 -11.80
N ALA A 35 -14.41 4.70 -12.80
CA ALA A 35 -14.51 5.97 -13.54
C ALA A 35 -14.91 7.13 -12.61
N GLU A 36 -15.90 6.92 -11.73
CA GLU A 36 -16.33 7.89 -10.74
C GLU A 36 -15.20 8.26 -9.77
N ALA A 37 -14.49 7.26 -9.24
CA ALA A 37 -13.35 7.50 -8.35
C ALA A 37 -12.21 8.26 -9.03
N LEU A 38 -11.96 8.02 -10.32
CA LEU A 38 -10.96 8.77 -11.09
C LEU A 38 -11.36 10.23 -11.32
N VAL A 39 -12.66 10.52 -11.49
CA VAL A 39 -13.17 11.90 -11.57
C VAL A 39 -13.01 12.60 -10.23
N GLU A 40 -13.44 11.97 -9.15
CA GLU A 40 -13.35 12.51 -7.79
C GLU A 40 -11.87 12.75 -7.38
N ARG A 41 -10.97 11.81 -7.70
CA ARG A 41 -9.53 11.97 -7.47
C ARG A 41 -8.95 13.15 -8.25
N ARG A 42 -9.38 13.38 -9.50
CA ARG A 42 -8.92 14.55 -10.28
C ARG A 42 -9.35 15.87 -9.66
N GLN A 43 -10.52 15.91 -9.03
CA GLN A 43 -11.05 17.12 -8.40
C GLN A 43 -10.41 17.39 -7.03
N ARG A 44 -10.13 16.36 -6.24
CA ARG A 44 -9.68 16.49 -4.84
C ARG A 44 -8.20 16.17 -4.62
N GLY A 45 -7.53 15.56 -5.60
CA GLY A 45 -6.19 14.98 -5.43
C GLY A 45 -6.21 13.67 -4.64
N GLY A 46 -5.01 13.23 -4.22
CA GLY A 46 -4.82 12.02 -3.42
C GLY A 46 -4.64 10.73 -4.21
N LEU A 47 -4.64 9.60 -3.51
CA LEU A 47 -4.48 8.27 -4.12
C LEU A 47 -5.82 7.71 -4.60
N LEU A 48 -5.78 6.86 -5.62
CA LEU A 48 -6.98 6.20 -6.15
C LEU A 48 -7.63 5.30 -5.09
N GLY A 49 -6.84 4.48 -4.40
CA GLY A 49 -7.34 3.58 -3.36
C GLY A 49 -8.06 4.32 -2.24
N GLU A 50 -7.48 5.41 -1.74
CA GLU A 50 -8.11 6.27 -0.72
C GLU A 50 -9.45 6.84 -1.19
N THR A 51 -9.53 7.22 -2.46
CA THR A 51 -10.77 7.72 -3.06
C THR A 51 -11.83 6.63 -3.14
N LEU A 52 -11.46 5.41 -3.55
CA LEU A 52 -12.38 4.27 -3.62
C LEU A 52 -12.95 3.89 -2.24
N VAL A 53 -12.11 3.89 -1.21
CA VAL A 53 -12.53 3.65 0.18
C VAL A 53 -13.48 4.75 0.65
N ARG A 54 -13.12 6.01 0.41
CA ARG A 54 -13.92 7.17 0.84
C ARG A 54 -15.30 7.23 0.16
N LEU A 55 -15.40 6.78 -1.08
CA LEU A 55 -16.67 6.64 -1.80
C LEU A 55 -17.46 5.39 -1.38
N GLY A 56 -16.90 4.53 -0.52
CA GLY A 56 -17.53 3.30 -0.06
C GLY A 56 -17.57 2.19 -1.10
N PHE A 57 -16.72 2.25 -2.13
CA PHE A 57 -16.67 1.25 -3.21
C PHE A 57 -15.83 0.04 -2.86
N VAL A 58 -14.88 0.16 -1.95
CA VAL A 58 -14.01 -0.94 -1.50
C VAL A 58 -13.71 -0.80 -0.01
N PHE A 59 -13.60 -1.91 0.71
CA PHE A 59 -13.16 -1.87 2.10
C PHE A 59 -11.64 -1.70 2.19
N GLU A 60 -11.14 -1.08 3.27
CA GLU A 60 -9.70 -0.84 3.44
C GLU A 60 -8.87 -2.14 3.43
N ASP A 61 -9.38 -3.21 4.03
CA ASP A 61 -8.69 -4.51 4.04
C ASP A 61 -8.59 -5.13 2.64
N GLU A 62 -9.64 -4.99 1.82
CA GLU A 62 -9.66 -5.50 0.45
C GLU A 62 -8.71 -4.70 -0.45
N LEU A 63 -8.68 -3.39 -0.26
CA LEU A 63 -7.72 -2.51 -0.91
C LEU A 63 -6.29 -2.88 -0.52
N ALA A 64 -6.01 -3.01 0.78
CA ALA A 64 -4.69 -3.36 1.30
C ALA A 64 -4.21 -4.72 0.78
N ARG A 65 -5.07 -5.74 0.75
CA ARG A 65 -4.74 -7.06 0.16
C ARG A 65 -4.45 -6.96 -1.32
N THR A 66 -5.19 -6.13 -2.05
CA THR A 66 -4.99 -5.94 -3.49
C THR A 66 -3.70 -5.18 -3.80
N LEU A 67 -3.35 -4.18 -2.99
CA LEU A 67 -2.05 -3.50 -3.06
C LEU A 67 -0.89 -4.44 -2.74
N ALA A 68 -1.05 -5.32 -1.76
CA ALA A 68 -0.07 -6.34 -1.41
C ALA A 68 0.20 -7.29 -2.58
N GLU A 69 -0.87 -7.77 -3.21
CA GLU A 69 -0.81 -8.62 -4.40
C GLU A 69 -0.16 -7.90 -5.59
N GLN A 70 -0.55 -6.65 -5.85
CA GLN A 70 0.01 -5.83 -6.92
C GLN A 70 1.53 -5.62 -6.75
N ALA A 71 1.98 -5.40 -5.51
CA ALA A 71 3.39 -5.18 -5.18
C ALA A 71 4.19 -6.48 -4.94
N GLY A 72 3.54 -7.63 -4.89
CA GLY A 72 4.19 -8.92 -4.62
C GLY A 72 4.72 -9.06 -3.19
N VAL A 73 4.08 -8.40 -2.21
CA VAL A 73 4.46 -8.43 -0.79
C VAL A 73 3.30 -8.99 0.07
N PRO A 74 3.57 -9.51 1.29
CA PRO A 74 2.51 -10.05 2.14
C PRO A 74 1.58 -8.98 2.70
N PHE A 75 0.30 -9.33 2.90
CA PHE A 75 -0.63 -8.56 3.74
C PHE A 75 -0.53 -8.99 5.21
N VAL A 76 -0.65 -8.05 6.13
CA VAL A 76 -0.70 -8.28 7.58
C VAL A 76 -1.87 -7.52 8.21
N ASN A 77 -2.66 -8.22 9.03
CA ASN A 77 -3.67 -7.58 9.88
C ASN A 77 -3.02 -7.21 11.23
N ILE A 78 -2.61 -5.96 11.37
CA ILE A 78 -1.94 -5.48 12.59
C ILE A 78 -2.90 -5.24 13.77
N ASP A 79 -4.23 -5.21 13.54
CA ASP A 79 -5.20 -5.13 14.64
C ASP A 79 -5.35 -6.49 15.33
N ALA A 80 -5.16 -7.58 14.59
CA ALA A 80 -5.17 -8.95 15.11
C ALA A 80 -3.83 -9.38 15.73
N HIS A 81 -2.74 -8.67 15.45
CA HIS A 81 -1.39 -9.00 15.92
C HIS A 81 -0.81 -7.86 16.76
N SER A 82 -0.38 -8.17 17.99
CA SER A 82 0.26 -7.16 18.83
C SER A 82 1.53 -6.60 18.16
N VAL A 83 1.58 -5.28 17.99
CA VAL A 83 2.78 -4.58 17.53
C VAL A 83 3.80 -4.51 18.66
N ASP A 84 5.05 -4.88 18.35
CA ASP A 84 6.16 -4.74 19.27
C ASP A 84 6.51 -3.25 19.47
N ARG A 85 6.48 -2.80 20.72
CA ARG A 85 6.79 -1.41 21.09
C ARG A 85 8.23 -1.03 20.77
N TYR A 86 9.17 -1.97 20.89
CA TYR A 86 10.57 -1.72 20.56
C TYR A 86 10.76 -1.54 19.05
N ALA A 87 10.07 -2.37 18.25
CA ALA A 87 10.05 -2.19 16.80
C ALA A 87 9.41 -0.85 16.44
N ALA A 88 8.20 -0.54 16.93
CA ALA A 88 7.53 0.72 16.64
C ALA A 88 8.39 1.96 16.98
N GLY A 89 9.18 1.87 18.06
CA GLY A 89 10.11 2.92 18.49
C GLY A 89 11.32 3.15 17.57
N THR A 90 11.59 2.28 16.59
CA THR A 90 12.70 2.49 15.63
C THR A 90 12.39 3.54 14.57
N LEU A 91 11.12 3.92 14.41
CA LEU A 91 10.70 4.95 13.47
C LEU A 91 10.04 6.11 14.23
N ARG A 92 10.48 7.34 13.95
CA ARG A 92 9.83 8.53 14.51
C ARG A 92 8.37 8.55 14.08
N ARG A 93 7.45 8.72 15.04
CA ARG A 93 6.00 8.73 14.79
C ARG A 93 5.59 9.70 13.68
N SER A 94 6.12 10.92 13.67
CA SER A 94 5.80 11.91 12.63
C SER A 94 6.17 11.45 11.22
N LEU A 95 7.28 10.72 11.08
CA LEU A 95 7.69 10.12 9.81
C LEU A 95 6.82 8.91 9.47
N GLY A 96 6.53 8.04 10.45
CA GLY A 96 5.63 6.90 10.28
C GLY A 96 4.22 7.32 9.86
N GLU A 97 3.64 8.35 10.47
CA GLU A 97 2.34 8.91 10.08
C GLU A 97 2.41 9.54 8.68
N SER A 98 3.48 10.28 8.35
CA SER A 98 3.66 10.89 7.03
C SER A 98 3.83 9.87 5.91
N LEU A 99 4.47 8.74 6.17
CA LEU A 99 4.68 7.66 5.20
C LEU A 99 3.56 6.62 5.22
N ALA A 100 2.60 6.75 6.14
CA ALA A 100 1.64 5.69 6.47
C ALA A 100 2.35 4.33 6.67
N ALA A 101 3.43 4.34 7.46
CA ALA A 101 4.31 3.21 7.74
C ALA A 101 4.47 2.99 9.25
N LEU A 102 4.52 1.73 9.67
CA LEU A 102 4.67 1.33 11.06
C LEU A 102 5.58 0.10 11.16
N PRO A 103 6.73 0.20 11.86
CA PRO A 103 7.48 -0.99 12.24
C PRO A 103 6.66 -1.87 13.19
N VAL A 104 6.54 -3.16 12.88
CA VAL A 104 5.65 -4.07 13.61
C VAL A 104 6.36 -5.08 14.49
N ARG A 105 7.49 -5.62 14.03
CA ARG A 105 8.29 -6.64 14.74
C ARG A 105 9.65 -6.83 14.08
N PHE A 106 10.57 -7.46 14.79
CA PHE A 106 11.79 -8.01 14.20
C PHE A 106 11.56 -9.44 13.69
N THR A 107 12.22 -9.81 12.59
CA THR A 107 12.33 -11.19 12.14
C THR A 107 13.44 -11.92 12.90
N PRO A 108 13.41 -13.26 13.00
CA PRO A 108 14.49 -14.03 13.62
C PRO A 108 15.87 -13.78 12.99
N GLU A 109 15.90 -13.41 11.71
CA GLU A 109 17.11 -13.13 10.94
C GLU A 109 17.62 -11.69 11.13
N GLY A 110 16.97 -10.89 11.99
CA GLY A 110 17.37 -9.52 12.29
C GLY A 110 16.81 -8.45 11.34
N GLY A 111 15.87 -8.80 10.47
CA GLY A 111 15.15 -7.82 9.65
C GLY A 111 14.05 -7.11 10.43
N LEU A 112 13.76 -5.85 10.09
CA LEU A 112 12.63 -5.13 10.65
C LEU A 112 11.44 -5.24 9.70
N VAL A 113 10.34 -5.83 10.17
CA VAL A 113 9.09 -5.85 9.43
C VAL A 113 8.42 -4.49 9.57
N VAL A 114 8.10 -3.86 8.45
CA VAL A 114 7.41 -2.57 8.39
C VAL A 114 6.10 -2.74 7.62
N ALA A 115 4.99 -2.50 8.30
CA ALA A 115 3.66 -2.43 7.70
C ALA A 115 3.47 -1.07 7.03
N VAL A 116 3.02 -1.05 5.78
CA VAL A 116 2.83 0.18 4.98
C VAL A 116 1.46 0.19 4.31
N ALA A 117 0.88 1.37 4.11
CA ALA A 117 -0.43 1.50 3.46
C ALA A 117 -0.35 1.41 1.93
N ASP A 118 0.67 2.02 1.33
CA ASP A 118 0.89 2.00 -0.12
C ASP A 118 2.32 1.52 -0.42
N PRO A 119 2.52 0.23 -0.76
CA PRO A 119 3.83 -0.31 -1.12
C PRO A 119 4.30 0.12 -2.51
N THR A 120 3.47 0.83 -3.28
CA THR A 120 3.76 1.24 -4.66
C THR A 120 4.37 2.65 -4.75
N ASP A 121 4.37 3.40 -3.63
CA ASP A 121 5.08 4.68 -3.52
C ASP A 121 6.60 4.46 -3.61
N GLU A 122 7.19 4.88 -4.72
CA GLU A 122 8.64 4.74 -4.98
C GLU A 122 9.52 5.53 -4.00
N THR A 123 8.95 6.51 -3.29
CA THR A 123 9.66 7.32 -2.30
C THR A 123 9.69 6.68 -0.90
N LEU A 124 8.81 5.70 -0.65
CA LEU A 124 8.63 5.06 0.65
C LEU A 124 9.91 4.36 1.12
N LEU A 125 10.43 3.43 0.32
CA LEU A 125 11.56 2.58 0.72
C LEU A 125 12.84 3.39 0.98
N PRO A 126 13.26 4.34 0.10
CA PRO A 126 14.42 5.19 0.37
C PRO A 126 14.29 5.96 1.70
N ARG A 127 13.12 6.56 1.98
CA ARG A 127 12.90 7.32 3.22
C ARG A 127 12.90 6.44 4.46
N LEU A 128 12.42 5.19 4.36
CA LEU A 128 12.53 4.22 5.43
C LEU A 128 13.98 3.81 5.67
N GLN A 129 14.77 3.58 4.61
CA GLN A 129 16.18 3.21 4.70
C GLN A 129 17.06 4.32 5.28
N GLU A 130 16.71 5.59 5.06
CA GLU A 130 17.37 6.73 5.70
C GLU A 130 17.11 6.80 7.21
N ALA A 131 15.91 6.40 7.64
CA ALA A 131 15.47 6.52 9.02
C ALA A 131 15.74 5.28 9.88
N ILE A 132 15.82 4.11 9.25
CA ILE A 132 15.91 2.81 9.92
C ILE A 132 17.21 2.14 9.51
N SER A 133 17.98 1.70 10.50
CA SER A 133 19.17 0.89 10.27
C SER A 133 18.82 -0.58 10.09
N GLY A 134 19.40 -1.21 9.06
CA GLY A 134 19.31 -2.65 8.84
C GLY A 134 18.30 -3.08 7.77
N PRO A 135 18.12 -4.40 7.58
CA PRO A 135 17.23 -4.94 6.55
C PRO A 135 15.76 -4.63 6.84
N ILE A 136 15.03 -4.15 5.83
CA ILE A 136 13.59 -3.86 5.93
C ILE A 136 12.81 -4.95 5.18
N VAL A 137 11.78 -5.48 5.82
CA VAL A 137 10.81 -6.41 5.22
C VAL A 137 9.46 -5.71 5.14
N LEU A 138 9.01 -5.38 3.93
CA LEU A 138 7.73 -4.71 3.73
C LEU A 138 6.57 -5.70 3.78
N MET A 139 5.51 -5.30 4.48
CA MET A 139 4.18 -5.91 4.44
C MET A 139 3.14 -4.81 4.29
N VAL A 140 1.98 -5.12 3.72
CA VAL A 140 0.88 -4.15 3.58
C VAL A 140 -0.14 -4.33 4.68
N ALA A 141 -0.61 -3.22 5.24
CA ALA A 141 -1.73 -3.20 6.18
C ALA A 141 -2.71 -2.08 5.80
N ALA A 142 -3.93 -2.16 6.32
CA ALA A 142 -4.91 -1.10 6.13
C ALA A 142 -4.40 0.24 6.70
N ALA A 143 -4.62 1.32 5.96
CA ALA A 143 -4.17 2.66 6.32
C ALA A 143 -4.76 3.13 7.66
N SER A 144 -6.03 2.80 7.92
CA SER A 144 -6.67 3.07 9.22
C SER A 144 -6.03 2.32 10.36
N SER A 145 -5.70 1.04 10.21
CA SER A 145 -5.02 0.26 11.24
C SER A 145 -3.67 0.88 11.61
N ILE A 146 -2.87 1.29 10.60
CA ILE A 146 -1.57 1.95 10.83
C ILE A 146 -1.78 3.25 11.60
N ARG A 147 -2.70 4.10 11.13
CA ARG A 147 -3.02 5.39 11.76
C ARG A 147 -3.55 5.23 13.18
N ASN A 148 -4.44 4.27 13.41
CA ASN A 148 -5.03 4.00 14.72
C ASN A 148 -3.98 3.47 15.70
N THR A 149 -3.06 2.64 15.22
CA THR A 149 -1.97 2.10 16.04
C THR A 149 -0.98 3.20 16.43
N TRP A 150 -0.61 4.10 15.52
CA TRP A 150 0.19 5.28 15.90
C TRP A 150 -0.48 6.14 16.97
N ARG A 151 -1.81 6.28 16.90
CA ARG A 151 -2.60 7.03 17.91
C ARG A 151 -2.65 6.36 19.27
N SER A 152 -2.54 5.03 19.34
CA SER A 152 -2.59 4.29 20.61
C SER A 152 -1.25 4.28 21.35
N PHE A 153 -0.13 4.54 20.65
CA PHE A 153 1.16 4.69 21.32
C PHE A 153 1.22 5.98 22.15
N PRO A 154 1.69 5.90 23.41
CA PRO A 154 1.86 7.08 24.25
C PRO A 154 2.79 8.07 23.56
N GLN A 155 2.46 9.37 23.62
CA GLN A 155 3.38 10.41 23.20
C GLN A 155 4.57 10.36 24.15
N SER A 156 5.76 10.01 23.64
CA SER A 156 7.00 10.22 24.39
C SER A 156 7.09 11.71 24.70
N ALA A 157 7.04 12.05 25.99
CA ALA A 157 7.22 13.41 26.50
C ALA A 157 8.62 13.95 26.21
#